data_AF-A0A836KVK4-F1
#
_entry.id   AF-A0A836KVK4-F1
#
_cell.length_a   1.000
_cell.length_b   1.000
_cell.length_c   1.000
_cell.angle_alpha   90.00
_cell.angle_beta   90.00
_cell.angle_gamma   90.00
#
_symmetry.space_group_name_H-M   'P 1'
#
loop_
_entity.id
_entity.type
_entity.pdbx_description
1 polymer ?
#
loop_
_entity_poly.entity_id
_entity_poly.type
_entity_poly.pdbx_seq_one_letter_code
_entity_poly.pdbx_strand_id
1 'polypeptide(L)'
;MLSESEYHLVAVAFKSMDPNNTGFVPLGEVKKRYFAHEHPRVKEGSMAPSAARDKLEYHFGTCAAEHGGSITLDEFLAYHEKVADEAYDEQVGNVAAFTEKTIMGLWRLGNLLLPTGVRPAFPVEQPPTGLYAAAPMTLVWVERREVAASPTSGQQSLKNGGAVHTDDLFVLRGIKDVVRPIFARGDLPDELQGHFAYPEELTGMAINYVAPRVSTQRCYDFTWEYAEGKYCGVEGIISTRVDLEALPTALRQFVCEHAEAVSRATVWIHTRPTVNPMYKTTNAAYGYGVREECRKIHHWKVRSMEGKQYGNQYHGLCGNCFAKMREPLKLSTATSMNI
;
A
#
# COMPACT_ATOMS: atom_id res chain seq x y z
N MET A 1 29.24 22.09 -3.31
CA MET A 1 29.48 21.11 -4.41
C MET A 1 29.20 19.71 -3.88
N LEU A 2 28.36 18.95 -4.58
CA LEU A 2 28.03 17.56 -4.23
C LEU A 2 29.19 16.62 -4.57
N SER A 3 29.37 15.60 -3.74
CA SER A 3 30.24 14.46 -4.00
C SER A 3 29.67 13.54 -5.08
N GLU A 4 30.50 12.66 -5.63
CA GLU A 4 30.11 11.72 -6.69
C GLU A 4 28.97 10.77 -6.26
N SER A 5 28.98 10.33 -5.01
CA SER A 5 27.92 9.49 -4.44
C SER A 5 26.59 10.24 -4.29
N GLU A 6 26.63 11.49 -3.81
CA GLU A 6 25.44 12.34 -3.68
C GLU A 6 24.84 12.66 -5.06
N TYR A 7 25.69 12.99 -6.04
CA TYR A 7 25.26 13.19 -7.42
C TYR A 7 24.55 11.95 -7.97
N HIS A 8 25.13 10.76 -7.73
CA HIS A 8 24.51 9.50 -8.13
C HIS A 8 23.13 9.31 -7.50
N LEU A 9 22.97 9.58 -6.20
CA LEU A 9 21.68 9.48 -5.52
C LEU A 9 20.64 10.45 -6.07
N VAL A 10 21.02 11.70 -6.34
CA VAL A 10 20.13 12.70 -6.95
C VAL A 10 19.70 12.25 -8.35
N ALA A 11 20.62 11.72 -9.15
CA ALA A 11 20.31 11.17 -10.47
C ALA A 11 19.37 9.95 -10.39
N VAL A 12 19.57 9.06 -9.41
CA VAL A 12 18.68 7.91 -9.16
C VAL A 12 17.29 8.38 -8.73
N ALA A 13 17.20 9.40 -7.87
CA ALA A 13 15.92 10.01 -7.50
C ALA A 13 15.18 10.57 -8.71
N PHE A 14 15.87 11.35 -9.54
CA PHE A 14 15.31 11.95 -10.74
C PHE A 14 14.81 10.88 -11.72
N LYS A 15 15.67 9.91 -12.06
CA LYS A 15 15.30 8.78 -12.94
C LYS A 15 14.12 7.99 -12.42
N SER A 16 13.99 7.83 -11.11
CA SER A 16 12.84 7.15 -10.55
C SER A 16 11.52 7.88 -10.88
N MET A 17 11.55 9.22 -10.99
CA MET A 17 10.39 10.06 -11.32
C MET A 17 10.16 10.23 -12.82
N ASP A 18 11.12 9.84 -13.65
CA ASP A 18 11.06 9.87 -15.12
C ASP A 18 11.16 8.43 -15.70
N PRO A 19 10.12 7.59 -15.53
CA PRO A 19 10.16 6.20 -15.98
C PRO A 19 10.31 6.05 -17.50
N ASN A 20 9.94 7.09 -18.25
CA ASN A 20 10.03 7.12 -19.70
C ASN A 20 11.39 7.65 -20.21
N ASN A 21 12.29 8.03 -19.31
CA ASN A 21 13.60 8.60 -19.61
C ASN A 21 13.52 9.76 -20.61
N THR A 22 12.54 10.64 -20.41
CA THR A 22 12.29 11.81 -21.24
C THR A 22 13.26 12.96 -20.94
N GLY A 23 13.91 12.93 -19.78
CA GLY A 23 14.73 14.02 -19.26
C GLY A 23 13.92 15.11 -18.53
N PHE A 24 12.59 14.97 -18.44
CA PHE A 24 11.69 15.96 -17.87
C PHE A 24 10.76 15.31 -16.83
N VAL A 25 10.72 15.86 -15.62
CA VAL A 25 9.81 15.41 -14.56
C VAL A 25 8.76 16.48 -14.28
N PRO A 26 7.45 16.20 -14.42
CA PRO A 26 6.41 17.17 -14.08
C PRO A 26 6.49 17.61 -12.62
N LEU A 27 6.32 18.91 -12.34
CA LEU A 27 6.38 19.46 -10.97
C LEU A 27 5.41 18.77 -10.00
N GLY A 28 4.23 18.38 -10.50
CA GLY A 28 3.25 17.63 -9.69
C GLY A 28 3.79 16.29 -9.17
N GLU A 29 4.61 15.60 -9.96
CA GLU A 29 5.22 14.33 -9.56
C GLU A 29 6.32 14.55 -8.52
N VAL A 30 7.15 15.59 -8.72
CA VAL A 30 8.18 16.00 -7.73
C VAL A 30 7.53 16.27 -6.37
N LYS A 31 6.46 17.08 -6.34
CA LYS A 31 5.71 17.40 -5.12
C LYS A 31 5.11 16.17 -4.46
N LYS A 32 4.59 15.23 -5.26
CA LYS A 32 3.99 13.99 -4.76
C LYS A 32 5.04 13.10 -4.08
N ARG A 33 6.27 13.05 -4.59
CA ARG A 33 7.33 12.18 -4.06
C ARG A 33 8.16 12.81 -2.96
N TYR A 34 8.17 14.13 -2.88
CA TYR A 34 8.94 14.84 -1.89
C TYR A 34 8.43 14.60 -0.45
N PHE A 35 9.31 14.06 0.39
CA PHE A 35 9.00 13.81 1.78
C PHE A 35 9.53 14.91 2.70
N ALA A 36 8.73 15.96 2.84
CA ALA A 36 9.07 17.16 3.61
C ALA A 36 9.43 16.94 5.09
N HIS A 37 9.00 15.83 5.71
CA HIS A 37 9.35 15.53 7.11
C HIS A 37 10.82 15.14 7.29
N GLU A 38 11.50 14.71 6.23
CA GLU A 38 12.91 14.40 6.24
C GLU A 38 13.80 15.62 5.98
N HIS A 39 13.21 16.80 5.74
CA HIS A 39 13.99 18.02 5.59
C HIS A 39 14.72 18.34 6.91
N PRO A 40 16.03 18.66 6.88
CA PRO A 40 16.85 18.99 8.05
C PRO A 40 16.15 19.89 9.09
N ARG A 41 15.77 21.09 8.66
CA ARG A 41 15.04 22.07 9.48
C ARG A 41 13.69 21.61 10.01
N VAL A 42 13.03 20.68 9.34
CA VAL A 42 11.77 20.10 9.83
C VAL A 42 12.05 19.10 10.95
N LYS A 43 13.13 18.30 10.84
CA LYS A 43 13.56 17.38 11.90
C LYS A 43 14.02 18.11 13.16
N GLU A 44 14.65 19.27 12.99
CA GLU A 44 15.07 20.13 14.08
C GLU A 44 13.93 20.92 14.71
N GLY A 45 12.75 20.93 14.07
CA GLY A 45 11.59 21.70 14.51
C GLY A 45 11.69 23.20 14.22
N SER A 46 12.69 23.65 13.47
CA SER A 46 12.86 25.05 13.04
C SER A 46 11.98 25.41 11.84
N MET A 47 11.42 24.41 11.14
CA MET A 47 10.53 24.58 10.00
C MET A 47 9.33 23.63 10.05
N ALA A 48 8.15 24.09 9.62
CA ALA A 48 6.99 23.22 9.44
C ALA A 48 7.10 22.40 8.13
N PRO A 49 6.58 21.17 8.07
CA PRO A 49 6.58 20.37 6.83
C PRO A 49 5.88 21.06 5.65
N SER A 50 4.84 21.87 5.91
CA SER A 50 4.19 22.67 4.87
C SER A 50 5.13 23.72 4.28
N ALA A 51 5.87 24.43 5.14
CA ALA A 51 6.83 25.43 4.70
C ALA A 51 7.99 24.84 3.87
N ALA A 52 8.41 23.62 4.18
CA ALA A 52 9.38 22.88 3.37
C ALA A 52 8.83 22.55 1.97
N ARG A 53 7.55 22.16 1.86
CA ARG A 53 6.88 21.95 0.57
C ARG A 53 6.74 23.25 -0.21
N ASP A 54 6.36 24.33 0.46
CA ASP A 54 6.18 25.65 -0.17
C ASP A 54 7.51 26.18 -0.71
N LYS A 55 8.62 25.98 0.03
CA LYS A 55 9.97 26.30 -0.46
C LYS A 55 10.34 25.49 -1.70
N LEU A 56 10.07 24.19 -1.70
CA LEU A 56 10.33 23.34 -2.85
C LEU A 56 9.51 23.79 -4.07
N GLU A 57 8.23 24.09 -3.87
CA GLU A 57 7.35 24.59 -4.91
C GLU A 57 7.78 25.96 -5.43
N TYR A 58 8.26 26.85 -4.56
CA TYR A 58 8.81 28.13 -4.97
C TYR A 58 10.06 27.95 -5.85
N HIS A 59 10.99 27.09 -5.43
CA HIS A 59 12.21 26.85 -6.20
C HIS A 59 11.95 26.19 -7.55
N PHE A 60 11.22 25.08 -7.57
CA PHE A 60 10.94 24.38 -8.83
C PHE A 60 9.83 25.02 -9.63
N GLY A 61 8.98 25.87 -9.05
CA GLY A 61 7.92 26.57 -9.76
C GLY A 61 8.46 27.55 -10.79
N THR A 62 9.55 28.26 -10.46
CA THR A 62 10.24 29.15 -11.42
C THR A 62 10.88 28.35 -12.56
N CYS A 63 11.64 27.31 -12.23
CA CYS A 63 12.24 26.37 -13.20
C CYS A 63 11.19 25.72 -14.12
N ALA A 64 10.11 25.20 -13.51
CA ALA A 64 9.04 24.54 -14.24
C ALA A 64 8.30 25.48 -15.19
N ALA A 65 8.17 26.77 -14.87
CA ALA A 65 7.55 27.73 -15.78
C ALA A 65 8.34 27.88 -17.10
N GLU A 66 9.67 27.75 -17.05
CA GLU A 66 10.55 27.83 -18.23
C GLU A 66 10.48 26.56 -19.10
N HIS A 67 10.10 25.42 -18.50
CA HIS A 67 10.04 24.11 -19.15
C HIS A 67 8.63 23.50 -19.21
N GLY A 68 7.59 24.34 -19.34
CA GLY A 68 6.23 23.89 -19.60
C GLY A 68 5.60 23.05 -18.47
N GLY A 69 5.99 23.31 -17.22
CA GLY A 69 5.52 22.63 -16.02
C GLY A 69 6.37 21.45 -15.56
N SER A 70 7.55 21.24 -16.18
CA SER A 70 8.46 20.13 -15.85
C SER A 70 9.82 20.63 -15.40
N ILE A 71 10.59 19.81 -14.72
CA ILE A 71 11.95 20.12 -14.28
C ILE A 71 12.97 19.20 -14.97
N THR A 72 14.16 19.73 -15.19
CA THR A 72 15.31 18.99 -15.74
C THR A 72 16.21 18.44 -14.63
N LEU A 73 17.11 17.52 -14.98
CA LEU A 73 18.06 16.96 -14.02
C LEU A 73 19.01 18.03 -13.46
N ASP A 74 19.44 18.99 -14.29
CA ASP A 74 20.39 20.04 -13.89
C ASP A 74 19.79 20.98 -12.85
N GLU A 75 18.52 21.37 -13.03
CA GLU A 75 17.78 22.17 -12.04
C GLU A 75 17.55 21.39 -10.75
N PHE A 76 17.29 20.10 -10.87
CA PHE A 76 17.13 19.20 -9.73
C PHE A 76 18.45 19.05 -8.94
N LEU A 77 19.59 18.97 -9.63
CA LEU A 77 20.91 18.98 -9.01
C LEU A 77 21.21 20.30 -8.31
N ALA A 78 20.95 21.43 -8.97
CA ALA A 78 21.17 22.76 -8.40
C ALA A 78 20.36 23.01 -7.11
N TYR A 79 19.16 22.43 -7.01
CA TYR A 79 18.39 22.43 -5.76
C TYR A 79 19.12 21.67 -4.64
N HIS A 80 19.66 20.48 -4.93
CA HIS A 80 20.38 19.68 -3.94
C HIS A 80 21.73 20.27 -3.54
N GLU A 81 22.40 20.99 -4.45
CA GLU A 81 23.58 21.78 -4.11
C GLU A 81 23.23 22.84 -3.06
N LYS A 82 22.11 23.56 -3.21
CA LYS A 82 21.65 24.52 -2.19
C LYS A 82 21.32 23.87 -0.86
N VAL A 83 20.70 22.69 -0.87
CA VAL A 83 20.41 21.93 0.37
C VAL A 83 21.71 21.48 1.05
N ALA A 84 22.70 21.05 0.27
CA ALA A 84 24.02 20.70 0.80
C ALA A 84 24.74 21.94 1.38
N ASP A 85 24.67 23.10 0.70
CA ASP A 85 25.23 24.36 1.18
C ASP A 85 24.55 24.81 2.48
N GLU A 86 23.22 24.68 2.60
CA GLU A 86 22.51 24.92 3.87
C GLU A 86 23.01 23.99 5.00
N ALA A 87 23.34 22.73 4.70
CA ALA A 87 23.88 21.78 5.67
C ALA A 87 25.33 22.09 6.09
N TYR A 88 26.13 22.72 5.21
CA TYR A 88 27.48 23.20 5.55
C TYR A 88 27.43 24.33 6.59
N ASP A 89 26.44 25.22 6.48
CA ASP A 89 26.26 26.34 7.42
C ASP A 89 25.83 25.85 8.83
N GLU A 90 25.19 24.68 8.93
CA GLU A 90 24.64 24.11 10.17
C GLU A 90 25.68 23.35 11.04
N GLN A 91 26.99 23.46 10.75
CA GLN A 91 28.11 22.86 11.52
C GLN A 91 27.97 21.35 11.81
N VAL A 92 27.42 20.59 10.86
CA VAL A 92 27.28 19.14 10.99
C VAL A 92 28.65 18.45 10.87
N GLY A 93 28.97 17.56 11.83
CA GLY A 93 30.30 16.93 11.91
C GLY A 93 30.72 16.10 10.70
N ASN A 94 29.77 15.49 9.97
CA ASN A 94 30.02 14.82 8.68
C ASN A 94 28.96 15.25 7.66
N VAL A 95 29.29 16.29 6.89
CA VAL A 95 28.39 16.91 5.91
C VAL A 95 28.01 15.93 4.79
N ALA A 96 28.94 15.10 4.32
CA ALA A 96 28.66 14.16 3.23
C ALA A 96 27.65 13.08 3.65
N ALA A 97 27.87 12.44 4.80
CA ALA A 97 26.95 11.42 5.31
C ALA A 97 25.56 12.02 5.66
N PHE A 98 25.54 13.27 6.12
CA PHE A 98 24.30 13.98 6.40
C PHE A 98 23.50 14.29 5.14
N THR A 99 24.16 14.83 4.12
CA THR A 99 23.56 15.15 2.82
C THR A 99 23.09 13.89 2.11
N GLU A 100 23.88 12.81 2.14
CA GLU A 100 23.51 11.49 1.61
C GLU A 100 22.22 10.98 2.26
N LYS A 101 22.19 10.95 3.61
CA LYS A 101 21.01 10.54 4.38
C LYS A 101 19.80 11.43 4.10
N THR A 102 20.04 12.74 3.93
CA THR A 102 18.99 13.71 3.63
C THR A 102 18.40 13.45 2.23
N ILE A 103 19.23 13.29 1.20
CA ILE A 103 18.77 12.96 -0.17
C ILE A 103 18.00 11.64 -0.16
N MET A 104 18.54 10.61 0.51
CA MET A 104 17.86 9.33 0.65
C MET A 104 16.50 9.44 1.36
N GLY A 105 16.39 10.26 2.41
CA GLY A 105 15.16 10.49 3.16
C GLY A 105 14.12 11.32 2.39
N LEU A 106 14.55 12.43 1.78
CA LEU A 106 13.70 13.34 1.00
C LEU A 106 13.01 12.63 -0.16
N TRP A 107 13.72 11.73 -0.85
CA TRP A 107 13.22 11.00 -2.03
C TRP A 107 12.91 9.53 -1.78
N ARG A 108 13.12 9.07 -0.54
CA ARG A 108 12.90 7.68 -0.09
C ARG A 108 13.62 6.65 -0.96
N LEU A 109 14.87 6.93 -1.33
CA LEU A 109 15.66 6.09 -2.24
C LEU A 109 16.10 4.77 -1.61
N GLY A 110 16.13 4.68 -0.27
CA GLY A 110 16.48 3.47 0.48
C GLY A 110 15.28 2.64 0.96
N ASN A 111 14.05 3.13 0.83
CA ASN A 111 12.87 2.48 1.41
C ASN A 111 12.14 1.61 0.39
N LEU A 112 12.88 0.88 -0.45
CA LEU A 112 12.25 -0.10 -1.33
C LEU A 112 11.80 -1.28 -0.49
N LEU A 113 10.50 -1.56 -0.55
CA LEU A 113 9.95 -2.68 0.18
C LEU A 113 10.29 -3.97 -0.54
N LEU A 114 11.11 -4.79 0.11
CA LEU A 114 11.37 -6.14 -0.35
C LEU A 114 10.16 -7.04 -0.04
N PRO A 115 9.90 -8.08 -0.85
CA PRO A 115 10.66 -8.49 -2.03
C PRO A 115 10.28 -7.76 -3.34
N THR A 116 9.25 -6.92 -3.32
CA THR A 116 8.62 -6.40 -4.55
C THR A 116 9.29 -5.18 -5.15
N GLY A 117 10.19 -4.54 -4.40
CA GLY A 117 10.79 -3.26 -4.78
C GLY A 117 9.78 -2.12 -4.82
N VAL A 118 8.61 -2.29 -4.20
CA VAL A 118 7.59 -1.23 -4.14
C VAL A 118 8.10 -0.10 -3.28
N ARG A 119 8.00 1.14 -3.77
CA ARG A 119 8.32 2.32 -3.00
C ARG A 119 7.09 2.79 -2.22
N PRO A 120 7.16 2.96 -0.90
CA PRO A 120 6.02 3.36 -0.11
C PRO A 120 5.74 4.86 -0.27
N ALA A 121 4.46 5.21 -0.36
CA ALA A 121 3.93 6.57 -0.49
C ALA A 121 4.04 7.38 0.82
N PHE A 122 4.36 6.73 1.93
CA PHE A 122 4.69 7.32 3.23
C PHE A 122 5.63 6.39 4.02
N PRO A 123 6.29 6.84 5.10
CA PRO A 123 7.14 5.97 5.92
C PRO A 123 6.41 4.71 6.40
N VAL A 124 7.13 3.59 6.51
CA VAL A 124 6.53 2.29 6.81
C VAL A 124 5.98 2.24 8.24
N GLU A 125 6.60 2.98 9.16
CA GLU A 125 6.23 3.09 10.57
C GLU A 125 4.98 3.97 10.76
N GLN A 126 4.64 4.78 9.76
CA GLN A 126 3.49 5.65 9.83
C GLN A 126 2.21 4.84 9.53
N PRO A 127 1.21 4.83 10.43
CA PRO A 127 -0.08 4.23 10.11
C PRO A 127 -0.75 5.03 8.98
N PRO A 128 -1.53 4.37 8.12
CA PRO A 128 -2.17 5.04 7.00
C PRO A 128 -3.14 6.13 7.48
N THR A 129 -3.12 7.28 6.81
CA THR A 129 -3.99 8.43 7.14
C THR A 129 -4.78 8.90 5.91
N GLY A 130 -5.89 9.62 6.15
CA GLY A 130 -6.71 10.20 5.08
C GLY A 130 -7.22 9.17 4.08
N LEU A 131 -7.00 9.41 2.79
CA LEU A 131 -7.44 8.53 1.70
C LEU A 131 -6.80 7.13 1.78
N TYR A 132 -5.51 7.04 2.15
CA TYR A 132 -4.78 5.77 2.26
C TYR A 132 -5.33 4.86 3.37
N ALA A 133 -6.00 5.44 4.35
CA ALA A 133 -6.61 4.70 5.45
C ALA A 133 -7.96 4.08 5.09
N ALA A 134 -8.54 4.46 3.95
CA ALA A 134 -9.79 3.91 3.41
C ALA A 134 -9.58 3.15 2.08
N ALA A 135 -8.52 3.48 1.33
CA ALA A 135 -8.20 2.85 0.06
C ALA A 135 -7.65 1.43 0.28
N PRO A 136 -8.29 0.38 -0.27
CA PRO A 136 -7.75 -0.97 -0.16
C PRO A 136 -6.41 -1.08 -0.88
N MET A 137 -5.50 -1.87 -0.30
CA MET A 137 -4.20 -2.17 -0.90
C MET A 137 -4.30 -3.37 -1.84
N THR A 138 -3.41 -3.40 -2.82
CA THR A 138 -3.14 -4.55 -3.68
C THR A 138 -2.17 -5.48 -2.97
N LEU A 139 -2.48 -6.77 -2.97
CA LEU A 139 -1.55 -7.81 -2.55
C LEU A 139 -0.63 -8.13 -3.74
N VAL A 140 0.67 -7.90 -3.60
CA VAL A 140 1.66 -8.06 -4.68
C VAL A 140 2.75 -9.05 -4.30
N TRP A 141 3.35 -9.73 -5.28
CA TRP A 141 4.49 -10.63 -5.06
C TRP A 141 5.32 -10.76 -6.32
N VAL A 142 6.61 -11.10 -6.14
CA VAL A 142 7.51 -11.38 -7.25
C VAL A 142 7.46 -12.88 -7.54
N GLU A 143 7.34 -13.22 -8.82
CA GLU A 143 7.47 -14.58 -9.29
C GLU A 143 8.62 -14.66 -10.30
N ARG A 144 9.45 -15.70 -10.18
CA ARG A 144 10.47 -15.97 -11.19
C ARG A 144 9.79 -16.57 -12.41
N ARG A 145 9.99 -15.95 -13.57
CA ARG A 145 9.54 -16.52 -14.85
C ARG A 145 10.32 -17.81 -15.06
N GLU A 146 9.61 -18.94 -15.05
CA GLU A 146 10.19 -20.20 -15.49
C GLU A 146 10.52 -20.05 -16.97
N VAL A 147 11.81 -19.93 -17.29
CA VAL A 147 12.29 -20.06 -18.65
C VAL A 147 12.03 -21.52 -18.99
N ALA A 148 10.94 -21.79 -19.71
CA ALA A 148 10.61 -23.14 -20.14
C ALA A 148 11.85 -23.76 -20.79
N ALA A 149 12.42 -24.76 -20.13
CA ALA A 149 13.32 -25.69 -20.79
C ALA A 149 12.45 -26.44 -21.78
N SER A 150 12.35 -25.91 -23.01
CA SER A 150 11.64 -26.58 -24.10
C SER A 150 12.21 -27.99 -24.23
N PRO A 151 11.40 -29.05 -24.04
CA PRO A 151 11.84 -30.39 -24.36
C PRO A 151 11.86 -30.50 -25.88
N THR A 152 13.08 -30.48 -26.44
CA THR A 152 13.48 -31.13 -27.70
C THR A 152 12.35 -31.44 -28.70
N SER A 153 12.09 -30.52 -29.61
CA SER A 153 11.76 -30.86 -30.99
C SER A 153 12.77 -30.17 -31.90
N GLY A 154 13.42 -30.99 -32.73
CA GLY A 154 14.68 -30.68 -33.38
C GLY A 154 14.61 -29.58 -34.44
N GLN A 155 15.79 -29.00 -34.67
CA GLN A 155 16.20 -28.24 -35.85
C GLN A 155 15.28 -27.11 -36.30
N GLN A 156 15.64 -25.88 -35.94
CA GLN A 156 16.27 -24.99 -36.92
C GLN A 156 16.97 -23.81 -36.24
N SER A 157 18.20 -23.60 -36.70
CA SER A 157 19.08 -22.49 -36.41
C SER A 157 18.42 -21.15 -36.69
N LEU A 158 18.50 -20.22 -35.73
CA LEU A 158 18.69 -18.81 -36.04
C LEU A 158 19.56 -18.15 -34.97
N LYS A 159 20.71 -17.69 -35.45
CA LYS A 159 21.66 -16.80 -34.79
C LYS A 159 20.92 -15.56 -34.29
N ASN A 160 20.99 -15.29 -33.00
CA ASN A 160 21.17 -13.95 -32.44
C ASN A 160 21.53 -14.10 -30.96
N GLY A 161 22.82 -13.96 -30.67
CA GLY A 161 23.34 -13.85 -29.31
C GLY A 161 23.01 -12.49 -28.72
N GLY A 162 21.72 -12.25 -28.43
CA GLY A 162 21.32 -11.20 -27.51
C GLY A 162 21.53 -11.70 -26.10
N ALA A 163 22.39 -11.04 -25.32
CA ALA A 163 22.45 -11.26 -23.89
C ALA A 163 21.02 -11.16 -23.33
N VAL A 164 20.52 -12.25 -22.74
CA VAL A 164 19.26 -12.22 -22.01
C VAL A 164 19.49 -11.23 -20.86
N HIS A 165 18.92 -10.04 -20.98
CA HIS A 165 18.93 -9.06 -19.90
C HIS A 165 18.29 -9.75 -18.68
N THR A 166 19.00 -9.76 -17.56
CA THR A 166 18.54 -10.30 -16.27
C THR A 166 17.21 -9.71 -15.80
N ASP A 167 16.83 -8.56 -16.37
CA ASP A 167 15.57 -7.85 -16.13
C ASP A 167 14.32 -8.64 -16.54
N ASP A 168 14.45 -9.69 -17.38
CA ASP A 168 13.31 -10.48 -17.88
C ASP A 168 12.99 -11.74 -17.05
N LEU A 169 13.73 -11.96 -15.95
CA LEU A 169 13.62 -13.17 -15.12
C LEU A 169 12.52 -13.11 -14.06
N PHE A 170 12.04 -11.93 -13.72
CA PHE A 170 11.08 -11.73 -12.63
C PHE A 170 9.86 -10.96 -13.11
N VAL A 171 8.67 -11.42 -12.70
CA VAL A 171 7.39 -10.79 -13.01
C VAL A 171 6.73 -10.40 -11.70
N LEU A 172 6.34 -9.13 -11.58
CA LEU A 172 5.52 -8.67 -10.48
C LEU A 172 4.07 -9.07 -10.74
N ARG A 173 3.47 -9.81 -9.81
CA ARG A 173 2.07 -10.19 -9.83
C ARG A 173 1.32 -9.50 -8.71
N GLY A 174 0.00 -9.40 -8.85
CA GLY A 174 -0.83 -8.96 -7.74
C GLY A 174 -2.32 -9.20 -7.90
N ILE A 175 -3.04 -9.05 -6.79
CA ILE A 175 -4.51 -9.08 -6.73
C ILE A 175 -4.96 -7.71 -6.21
N LYS A 176 -5.75 -6.99 -7.02
CA LYS A 176 -6.16 -5.61 -6.72
C LYS A 176 -7.16 -5.54 -5.57
N ASP A 177 -6.97 -4.55 -4.70
CA ASP A 177 -7.95 -4.08 -3.73
C ASP A 177 -8.45 -5.16 -2.73
N VAL A 178 -7.54 -6.05 -2.32
CA VAL A 178 -7.86 -7.17 -1.43
C VAL A 178 -7.33 -7.01 -0.01
N VAL A 179 -6.53 -6.00 0.29
CA VAL A 179 -5.91 -5.84 1.61
C VAL A 179 -6.45 -4.60 2.32
N ARG A 180 -6.83 -4.71 3.59
CA ARG A 180 -7.31 -3.58 4.40
C ARG A 180 -6.13 -2.80 5.00
N PRO A 181 -6.06 -1.47 4.85
CA PRO A 181 -4.99 -0.64 5.40
C PRO A 181 -5.25 -0.29 6.89
N ILE A 182 -5.24 -1.28 7.78
CA ILE A 182 -5.55 -1.10 9.22
C ILE A 182 -4.33 -1.22 10.14
N PHE A 183 -3.13 -1.24 9.57
CA PHE A 183 -1.85 -1.47 10.23
C PHE A 183 -0.78 -0.57 9.59
N ALA A 184 0.30 -0.26 10.31
CA ALA A 184 1.49 0.34 9.70
C ALA A 184 2.36 -0.78 9.12
N ARG A 185 2.98 -0.59 7.95
CA ARG A 185 3.82 -1.64 7.35
C ARG A 185 4.99 -2.02 8.25
N GLY A 186 5.55 -1.07 8.99
CA GLY A 186 6.62 -1.29 9.97
C GLY A 186 6.21 -2.16 11.15
N ASP A 187 4.91 -2.41 11.37
CA ASP A 187 4.45 -3.40 12.35
C ASP A 187 4.63 -4.85 11.84
N LEU A 188 4.90 -5.02 10.54
CA LEU A 188 5.12 -6.32 9.91
C LEU A 188 6.61 -6.66 9.78
N PRO A 189 6.97 -7.95 9.76
CA PRO A 189 8.30 -8.39 9.37
C PRO A 189 8.70 -7.83 8.00
N ASP A 190 9.98 -7.52 7.82
CA ASP A 190 10.51 -6.88 6.61
C ASP A 190 10.15 -7.64 5.32
N GLU A 191 10.11 -8.98 5.39
CA GLU A 191 9.74 -9.88 4.29
C GLU A 191 8.28 -9.66 3.82
N LEU A 192 7.43 -9.14 4.69
CA LEU A 192 5.99 -8.98 4.46
C LEU A 192 5.63 -7.58 3.99
N GLN A 193 6.45 -6.59 4.30
CA GLN A 193 6.15 -5.18 4.03
C GLN A 193 5.91 -4.92 2.54
N GLY A 194 6.73 -5.51 1.67
CA GLY A 194 6.62 -5.34 0.22
C GLY A 194 5.44 -6.05 -0.42
N HIS A 195 4.74 -6.93 0.28
CA HIS A 195 3.57 -7.59 -0.27
C HIS A 195 2.32 -6.70 -0.32
N PHE A 196 2.36 -5.53 0.32
CA PHE A 196 1.23 -4.63 0.43
C PHE A 196 1.53 -3.29 -0.21
N ALA A 197 0.78 -2.96 -1.26
CA ALA A 197 1.01 -1.74 -2.02
C ALA A 197 -0.29 -0.99 -2.31
N TYR A 198 -0.25 0.33 -2.22
CA TYR A 198 -1.36 1.16 -2.69
C TYR A 198 -1.37 1.23 -4.23
N PRO A 199 -2.54 1.38 -4.87
CA PRO A 199 -2.62 1.54 -6.32
C PRO A 199 -1.69 2.65 -6.87
N GLU A 200 -1.52 3.74 -6.13
CA GLU A 200 -0.64 4.85 -6.49
C GLU A 200 0.84 4.49 -6.46
N GLU A 201 1.24 3.57 -5.58
CA GLU A 201 2.63 3.09 -5.46
C GLU A 201 3.01 2.13 -6.60
N LEU A 202 1.99 1.52 -7.22
CA LEU A 202 2.13 0.59 -8.33
C LEU A 202 2.09 1.30 -9.70
N THR A 203 1.90 2.61 -9.72
CA THR A 203 1.78 3.39 -10.96
C THR A 203 3.11 3.36 -11.71
N GLY A 204 3.08 2.90 -12.97
CA GLY A 204 4.27 2.76 -13.82
C GLY A 204 4.99 1.40 -13.68
N MET A 205 4.58 0.54 -12.75
CA MET A 205 5.10 -0.82 -12.65
C MET A 205 4.35 -1.76 -13.60
N ALA A 206 5.07 -2.66 -14.26
CA ALA A 206 4.46 -3.71 -15.09
C ALA A 206 3.98 -4.86 -14.19
N ILE A 207 2.68 -4.90 -13.91
CA ILE A 207 2.07 -5.88 -12.99
C ILE A 207 1.12 -6.80 -13.74
N ASN A 208 1.33 -8.11 -13.58
CA ASN A 208 0.39 -9.11 -14.06
C ASN A 208 -0.68 -9.37 -12.99
N TYR A 209 -1.85 -8.76 -13.18
CA TYR A 209 -2.95 -8.88 -12.24
C TYR A 209 -3.70 -10.21 -12.39
N VAL A 210 -3.83 -10.91 -11.27
CA VAL A 210 -4.67 -12.12 -11.19
C VAL A 210 -6.10 -11.71 -10.87
N ALA A 211 -7.06 -12.28 -11.59
CA ALA A 211 -8.48 -11.97 -11.40
C ALA A 211 -8.93 -12.40 -9.98
N PRO A 212 -9.57 -11.51 -9.21
CA PRO A 212 -10.12 -11.89 -7.92
C PRO A 212 -11.23 -12.92 -8.12
N ARG A 213 -11.14 -14.04 -7.41
CA ARG A 213 -12.21 -15.05 -7.38
C ARG A 213 -12.95 -14.89 -6.07
N VAL A 214 -14.26 -14.65 -6.16
CA VAL A 214 -15.09 -14.51 -4.97
C VAL A 214 -15.18 -15.87 -4.29
N SER A 215 -14.40 -16.08 -3.24
CA SER A 215 -14.70 -17.12 -2.27
C SER A 215 -15.75 -16.54 -1.33
N THR A 216 -16.99 -17.01 -1.42
CA THR A 216 -18.08 -16.54 -0.54
C THR A 216 -17.98 -17.09 0.88
N GLN A 217 -16.97 -17.91 1.19
CA GLN A 217 -16.93 -18.72 2.41
C GLN A 217 -15.76 -18.42 3.36
N ARG A 218 -14.74 -17.65 2.94
CA ARG A 218 -13.47 -17.59 3.71
C ARG A 218 -12.96 -16.18 3.90
N CYS A 219 -12.84 -15.76 5.16
CA CYS A 219 -12.09 -14.56 5.54
C CYS A 219 -10.72 -15.01 6.03
N TYR A 220 -9.68 -14.38 5.50
CA TYR A 220 -8.32 -14.73 5.84
C TYR A 220 -7.67 -13.66 6.72
N ASP A 221 -6.92 -14.15 7.68
CA ASP A 221 -6.05 -13.37 8.54
C ASP A 221 -4.60 -13.54 8.05
N PHE A 222 -3.77 -12.55 8.35
CA PHE A 222 -2.35 -12.63 8.05
C PHE A 222 -1.61 -12.94 9.34
N THR A 223 -0.95 -14.09 9.42
CA THR A 223 -0.27 -14.56 10.62
C THR A 223 1.14 -15.03 10.29
N TRP A 224 2.08 -14.78 11.20
CA TRP A 224 3.46 -15.24 11.08
C TRP A 224 3.97 -15.69 12.45
N GLU A 225 4.97 -16.55 12.41
CA GLU A 225 5.66 -17.03 13.59
C GLU A 225 6.80 -16.07 13.93
N TYR A 226 6.85 -15.55 15.16
CA TYR A 226 7.92 -14.66 15.61
C TYR A 226 8.90 -15.34 16.57
N ALA A 227 8.47 -16.45 17.17
CA ALA A 227 9.28 -17.35 17.98
C ALA A 227 8.65 -18.74 17.92
N GLU A 228 9.41 -19.78 18.23
CA GLU A 228 8.96 -21.17 18.13
C GLU A 228 7.61 -21.40 18.85
N GLY A 229 6.59 -21.75 18.06
CA GLY A 229 5.22 -21.98 18.52
C GLY A 229 4.45 -20.73 18.96
N LYS A 230 4.99 -19.52 18.70
CA LYS A 230 4.35 -18.24 19.03
C LYS A 230 4.06 -17.44 17.78
N TYR A 231 2.76 -17.15 17.60
CA TYR A 231 2.24 -16.49 16.41
C TYR A 231 1.83 -15.05 16.70
N CYS A 232 2.07 -14.18 15.72
CA CYS A 232 1.57 -12.82 15.67
C CYS A 232 0.75 -12.64 14.38
N GLY A 233 -0.22 -11.73 14.37
CA GLY A 233 -1.05 -11.54 13.18
C GLY A 233 -1.84 -10.24 13.13
N VAL A 234 -2.40 -9.99 11.95
CA VAL A 234 -3.34 -8.90 11.66
C VAL A 234 -4.68 -9.49 11.24
N GLU A 235 -5.72 -9.18 11.99
CA GLU A 235 -7.03 -9.82 11.83
C GLU A 235 -7.80 -9.29 10.60
N GLY A 236 -8.33 -10.22 9.81
CA GLY A 236 -9.28 -10.02 8.70
C GLY A 236 -8.77 -9.11 7.59
N ILE A 237 -7.47 -8.90 7.51
CA ILE A 237 -6.83 -7.97 6.60
C ILE A 237 -7.06 -8.35 5.13
N ILE A 238 -7.17 -9.64 4.80
CA ILE A 238 -7.33 -10.13 3.43
C ILE A 238 -8.81 -10.36 3.09
N SER A 239 -9.22 -9.80 1.96
CA SER A 239 -10.55 -9.97 1.39
C SER A 239 -10.83 -11.43 1.01
N THR A 240 -12.09 -11.83 1.11
CA THR A 240 -12.59 -13.13 0.66
C THR A 240 -12.46 -13.34 -0.86
N ARG A 241 -11.98 -12.33 -1.58
CA ARG A 241 -11.73 -12.34 -3.03
C ARG A 241 -10.39 -12.96 -3.43
N VAL A 242 -9.57 -13.34 -2.45
CA VAL A 242 -8.28 -13.98 -2.69
C VAL A 242 -8.44 -15.49 -2.81
N ASP A 243 -7.98 -16.02 -3.94
CA ASP A 243 -7.79 -17.46 -4.13
C ASP A 243 -6.43 -17.85 -3.57
N LEU A 244 -6.40 -18.67 -2.51
CA LEU A 244 -5.14 -19.08 -1.88
C LEU A 244 -4.27 -19.89 -2.83
N GLU A 245 -4.89 -20.63 -3.76
CA GLU A 245 -4.16 -21.44 -4.74
C GLU A 245 -3.42 -20.59 -5.78
N ALA A 246 -3.88 -19.35 -5.98
CA ALA A 246 -3.20 -18.39 -6.84
C ALA A 246 -2.00 -17.72 -6.16
N LEU A 247 -1.87 -17.82 -4.84
CA LEU A 247 -0.73 -17.26 -4.11
C LEU A 247 0.47 -18.22 -4.14
N PRO A 248 1.70 -17.70 -4.25
CA PRO A 248 2.89 -18.53 -4.15
C PRO A 248 3.01 -19.10 -2.74
N THR A 249 3.65 -20.27 -2.61
CA THR A 249 3.82 -20.97 -1.32
C THR A 249 4.43 -20.06 -0.25
N ALA A 250 5.41 -19.24 -0.64
CA ALA A 250 6.09 -18.29 0.25
C ALA A 250 5.14 -17.26 0.86
N LEU A 251 4.09 -16.84 0.15
CA LEU A 251 3.09 -15.90 0.67
C LEU A 251 1.92 -16.63 1.34
N ARG A 252 1.54 -17.79 0.80
CA ARG A 252 0.43 -18.61 1.28
C ARG A 252 0.59 -19.04 2.73
N GLN A 253 1.82 -19.34 3.18
CA GLN A 253 2.10 -19.72 4.57
C GLN A 253 1.68 -18.66 5.59
N PHE A 254 1.63 -17.38 5.20
CA PHE A 254 1.26 -16.27 6.06
C PHE A 254 -0.24 -16.00 6.07
N VAL A 255 -1.03 -16.68 5.22
CA VAL A 255 -2.46 -16.47 5.08
C VAL A 255 -3.19 -17.69 5.62
N CYS A 256 -3.99 -17.51 6.67
CA CYS A 256 -4.77 -18.61 7.25
C CYS A 256 -6.21 -18.18 7.55
N GLU A 257 -7.07 -19.17 7.79
CA GLU A 257 -8.43 -18.89 8.25
C GLU A 257 -8.43 -18.42 9.72
N HIS A 258 -9.40 -17.59 10.08
CA HIS A 258 -9.49 -17.04 11.43
C HIS A 258 -9.57 -18.12 12.53
N ALA A 259 -10.30 -19.21 12.27
CA ALA A 259 -10.41 -20.31 13.23
C ALA A 259 -9.05 -20.98 13.52
N GLU A 260 -8.18 -21.05 12.51
CA GLU A 260 -6.84 -21.59 12.63
C GLU A 260 -5.90 -20.61 13.35
N ALA A 261 -6.01 -19.31 13.07
CA ALA A 261 -5.25 -18.30 13.81
C ALA A 261 -5.59 -18.31 15.31
N VAL A 262 -6.87 -18.50 15.65
CA VAL A 262 -7.34 -18.62 17.04
C VAL A 262 -6.83 -19.92 17.69
N SER A 263 -6.82 -21.04 16.98
CA SER A 263 -6.31 -22.31 17.54
C SER A 263 -4.80 -22.27 17.82
N ARG A 264 -4.05 -21.47 17.05
CA ARG A 264 -2.63 -21.18 17.26
C ARG A 264 -2.33 -20.19 18.40
N ALA A 265 -3.36 -19.68 19.09
CA ALA A 265 -3.23 -18.64 20.11
C ALA A 265 -2.47 -17.38 19.61
N THR A 266 -2.76 -16.97 18.37
CA THR A 266 -2.12 -15.81 17.72
C THR A 266 -2.33 -14.53 18.52
N VAL A 267 -1.24 -13.79 18.75
CA VAL A 267 -1.25 -12.45 19.32
C VAL A 267 -1.56 -11.45 18.22
N TRP A 268 -2.62 -10.66 18.40
CA TRP A 268 -3.06 -9.70 17.39
C TRP A 268 -2.39 -8.35 17.57
N ILE A 269 -1.84 -7.80 16.47
CA ILE A 269 -1.35 -6.42 16.46
C ILE A 269 -2.52 -5.47 16.69
N HIS A 270 -2.27 -4.41 17.44
CA HIS A 270 -3.28 -3.39 17.69
C HIS A 270 -3.58 -2.60 16.42
N THR A 271 -4.61 -3.01 15.68
CA THR A 271 -5.10 -2.28 14.52
C THR A 271 -6.00 -1.13 14.96
N ARG A 272 -5.84 0.05 14.34
CA ARG A 272 -6.79 1.16 14.50
C ARG A 272 -7.69 1.19 13.27
N PRO A 273 -8.96 0.75 13.36
CA PRO A 273 -9.89 0.94 12.27
C PRO A 273 -10.04 2.43 11.99
N THR A 274 -9.88 2.87 10.74
CA THR A 274 -10.00 4.29 10.41
C THR A 274 -11.46 4.73 10.39
N VAL A 275 -11.80 5.75 11.19
CA VAL A 275 -13.18 6.26 11.29
C VAL A 275 -13.44 7.05 10.03
N ASN A 276 -14.39 6.60 9.21
CA ASN A 276 -14.79 7.39 8.05
C ASN A 276 -15.37 8.73 8.55
N PRO A 277 -14.71 9.86 8.28
CA PRO A 277 -15.09 11.15 8.85
C PRO A 277 -16.46 11.64 8.36
N MET A 278 -17.01 11.03 7.30
CA MET A 278 -18.35 11.35 6.79
C MET A 278 -19.48 10.86 7.69
N TYR A 279 -19.26 9.86 8.55
CA TYR A 279 -20.27 9.36 9.46
C TYR A 279 -20.02 9.94 10.87
N LYS A 280 -20.68 11.07 11.18
CA LYS A 280 -20.55 11.82 12.45
C LYS A 280 -21.01 11.04 13.69
N THR A 281 -21.76 9.97 13.53
CA THR A 281 -22.23 9.11 14.61
C THR A 281 -22.09 7.66 14.18
N THR A 282 -20.88 7.13 14.37
CA THR A 282 -20.67 5.70 14.45
C THR A 282 -21.28 5.18 15.74
N ASN A 283 -22.60 4.94 15.75
CA ASN A 283 -23.20 4.13 16.79
C ASN A 283 -22.45 2.78 16.80
N ALA A 284 -22.01 2.29 17.96
CA ALA A 284 -21.36 0.99 18.09
C ALA A 284 -22.17 -0.16 17.47
N ALA A 285 -23.47 0.06 17.23
CA ALA A 285 -24.36 -0.85 16.52
C ALA A 285 -24.42 -0.69 14.99
N TYR A 286 -24.14 0.48 14.40
CA TYR A 286 -24.49 0.74 12.98
C TYR A 286 -23.47 1.55 12.18
N GLY A 287 -22.51 2.21 12.81
CA GLY A 287 -21.42 2.84 12.08
C GLY A 287 -20.14 2.15 12.45
N TYR A 288 -19.93 0.95 11.93
CA TYR A 288 -18.64 0.40 11.56
C TYR A 288 -18.90 -0.99 11.00
N GLY A 289 -18.29 -1.28 9.86
CA GLY A 289 -18.29 -2.62 9.32
C GLY A 289 -19.61 -3.06 8.72
N VAL A 290 -20.12 -2.40 7.68
CA VAL A 290 -21.07 -3.08 6.76
C VAL A 290 -20.53 -4.48 6.40
N ARG A 291 -19.19 -4.62 6.25
CA ARG A 291 -18.53 -5.91 6.06
C ARG A 291 -18.41 -6.78 7.32
N GLU A 292 -18.30 -6.23 8.53
CA GLU A 292 -18.28 -7.01 9.79
C GLU A 292 -19.68 -7.41 10.26
N GLU A 293 -20.69 -6.56 10.07
CA GLU A 293 -22.10 -6.93 10.10
C GLU A 293 -22.39 -7.97 9.03
N CYS A 294 -21.92 -7.80 7.78
CA CYS A 294 -22.02 -8.88 6.80
C CYS A 294 -21.30 -10.14 7.29
N ARG A 295 -20.14 -10.05 7.97
CA ARG A 295 -19.42 -11.19 8.57
C ARG A 295 -20.22 -11.84 9.69
N LYS A 296 -20.83 -11.05 10.59
CA LYS A 296 -21.70 -11.51 11.67
C LYS A 296 -22.96 -12.17 11.12
N ILE A 297 -23.65 -11.49 10.21
CA ILE A 297 -24.84 -12.00 9.49
C ILE A 297 -24.47 -13.27 8.70
N HIS A 298 -23.29 -13.32 8.09
CA HIS A 298 -22.81 -14.51 7.38
C HIS A 298 -22.55 -15.67 8.35
N HIS A 299 -21.82 -15.42 9.45
CA HIS A 299 -21.58 -16.42 10.49
C HIS A 299 -22.89 -16.95 11.07
N TRP A 300 -23.87 -16.05 11.25
CA TRP A 300 -25.22 -16.41 11.68
C TRP A 300 -25.96 -17.23 10.63
N LYS A 301 -25.87 -16.87 9.34
CA LYS A 301 -26.46 -17.65 8.24
C LYS A 301 -25.86 -19.04 8.15
N VAL A 302 -24.53 -19.16 8.20
CA VAL A 302 -23.82 -20.45 8.18
C VAL A 302 -24.24 -21.29 9.38
N ARG A 303 -24.21 -20.74 10.60
CA ARG A 303 -24.66 -21.45 11.81
C ARG A 303 -26.13 -21.84 11.78
N SER A 304 -26.98 -21.02 11.16
CA SER A 304 -28.40 -21.32 10.96
C SER A 304 -28.59 -22.45 9.94
N MET A 305 -27.86 -22.44 8.82
CA MET A 305 -27.91 -23.49 7.80
C MET A 305 -27.29 -24.81 8.28
N GLU A 306 -26.29 -24.76 9.15
CA GLU A 306 -25.72 -25.94 9.83
C GLU A 306 -26.60 -26.48 10.96
N GLY A 307 -27.75 -25.86 11.24
CA GLY A 307 -28.69 -26.29 12.30
C GLY A 307 -28.19 -26.04 13.72
N LYS A 308 -27.13 -25.25 13.90
CA LYS A 308 -26.47 -24.99 15.21
C LYS A 308 -27.00 -23.76 15.95
N GLN A 309 -27.84 -22.94 15.32
CA GLN A 309 -28.54 -21.82 15.97
C GLN A 309 -30.03 -21.79 15.58
N TYR A 310 -30.91 -21.93 16.58
CA TYR A 310 -32.36 -21.75 16.43
C TYR A 310 -32.69 -20.29 16.09
N GLY A 311 -33.51 -20.08 15.05
CA GLY A 311 -33.85 -18.81 14.40
C GLY A 311 -34.51 -17.70 15.26
N ASN A 312 -34.45 -17.78 16.58
CA ASN A 312 -35.09 -16.81 17.48
C ASN A 312 -34.34 -15.47 17.60
N GLN A 313 -33.04 -15.41 17.32
CA GLN A 313 -32.29 -14.15 17.38
C GLN A 313 -32.50 -13.25 16.16
N TYR A 314 -32.70 -13.82 14.95
CA TYR A 314 -33.01 -13.05 13.75
C TYR A 314 -34.43 -12.45 13.82
N HIS A 315 -35.40 -13.23 14.32
CA HIS A 315 -36.77 -12.77 14.49
C HIS A 315 -36.92 -11.72 15.60
N GLY A 316 -36.11 -11.80 16.66
CA GLY A 316 -36.12 -10.82 17.76
C GLY A 316 -35.58 -9.44 17.39
N LEU A 317 -34.55 -9.36 16.54
CA LEU A 317 -33.98 -8.10 16.08
C LEU A 317 -34.82 -7.45 14.97
N CYS A 318 -35.26 -8.20 13.97
CA CYS A 318 -36.16 -7.67 12.94
C CYS A 318 -37.53 -7.28 13.53
N GLY A 319 -38.07 -8.09 14.45
CA GLY A 319 -39.34 -7.80 15.12
C GLY A 319 -39.33 -6.46 15.88
N ASN A 320 -38.24 -6.14 16.57
CA ASN A 320 -38.11 -4.87 17.30
C ASN A 320 -37.93 -3.65 16.39
N CYS A 321 -37.29 -3.80 15.22
CA CYS A 321 -37.15 -2.73 14.24
C CYS A 321 -38.49 -2.37 13.57
N PHE A 322 -39.31 -3.37 13.23
CA PHE A 322 -40.61 -3.14 12.58
C PHE A 322 -41.75 -2.84 13.57
N ALA A 323 -41.65 -3.27 14.83
CA ALA A 323 -42.62 -2.90 15.86
C ALA A 323 -42.60 -1.39 16.17
N LYS A 324 -41.45 -0.73 16.04
CA LYS A 324 -41.32 0.74 16.19
C LYS A 324 -41.71 1.53 14.94
N MET A 325 -41.92 0.88 13.79
CA MET A 325 -42.42 1.49 12.55
C MET A 325 -43.94 1.32 12.37
N ARG A 326 -44.68 0.96 13.42
CA ARG A 326 -46.15 0.79 13.40
C ARG A 326 -46.94 2.10 13.53
N GLU A 327 -46.37 3.24 13.17
CA GLU A 327 -47.19 4.38 12.76
C GLU A 327 -47.27 4.42 11.23
N PRO A 328 -48.47 4.44 10.63
CA PRO A 328 -48.60 4.49 9.19
C PRO A 328 -48.12 5.87 8.71
N LEU A 329 -46.91 5.90 8.15
CA LEU A 329 -46.47 7.00 7.29
C LEU A 329 -47.42 7.06 6.11
N LYS A 330 -48.40 7.97 6.19
CA LYS A 330 -49.14 8.45 5.02
C LYS A 330 -48.15 9.18 4.11
N LEU A 331 -47.50 8.46 3.21
CA LEU A 331 -46.85 9.07 2.06
C LEU A 331 -47.56 8.63 0.78
N SER A 332 -48.38 9.56 0.30
CA SER A 332 -48.87 9.60 -1.07
C SER A 332 -47.67 9.81 -1.98
N THR A 333 -47.24 8.78 -2.69
CA THR A 333 -46.91 8.82 -4.12
C THR A 333 -46.50 7.43 -4.58
N ALA A 334 -47.35 6.85 -5.42
CA ALA A 334 -47.04 5.67 -6.18
C ALA A 334 -45.93 5.99 -7.19
N THR A 335 -44.88 5.18 -7.23
CA THR A 335 -44.27 4.80 -8.52
C THR A 335 -43.79 3.36 -8.40
N SER A 336 -44.51 2.51 -9.12
CA SER A 336 -44.21 1.13 -9.45
C SER A 336 -42.81 0.97 -10.04
N MET A 337 -42.04 0.01 -9.54
CA MET A 337 -41.13 -0.76 -10.38
C MET A 337 -41.67 -2.19 -10.42
N ASN A 338 -42.14 -2.58 -11.61
CA ASN A 338 -42.48 -3.95 -11.95
C ASN A 338 -41.21 -4.80 -12.06
N ILE A 339 -41.45 -6.09 -11.81
CA ILE A 339 -40.64 -7.31 -11.99
C ILE A 339 -39.55 -7.21 -13.06
#